data_AF-A0A6L4U1Z9-F1
#
_entry.id   AF-A0A6L4U1Z9-F1
#
_cell.length_a   1.000
_cell.length_b   1.000
_cell.length_c   1.000
_cell.angle_alpha   90.00
_cell.angle_beta   90.00
_cell.angle_gamma   90.00
#
_symmetry.space_group_name_H-M   'P 1'
#
loop_
_entity.id
_entity.type
_entity.pdbx_description
1 polymer ?
#
loop_
_entity_poly.entity_id
_entity_poly.type
_entity_poly.pdbx_seq_one_letter_code
_entity_poly.pdbx_strand_id
1 'polypeptide(L)'
;MYVIETRIKTRSNKTIWMPYKQYRTTNGIENFQKRHQYLFDAGELRVTGNAEPRQSHTKSSKGLLRVGDILHESYGYDMTINKFYEVIALSPSGKTCTIQPIHKITIKGDAYSPYGSEVVPQTEGEDRFCDEPIKGKRIQIGAYAKSRVYVRISSYSSAYKMEEKDFEQPYYENHMD
;
A
#
# COMPACT_ATOMS: atom_id res chain seq x y z
N MET A 1 -6.16 9.42 -24.45
CA MET A 1 -5.24 10.48 -23.99
C MET A 1 -5.85 11.84 -24.29
N TYR A 2 -5.64 12.84 -23.43
CA TYR A 2 -5.86 14.22 -23.82
C TYR A 2 -4.63 14.79 -24.51
N VAL A 3 -4.86 15.64 -25.51
CA VAL A 3 -3.83 16.37 -26.25
C VAL A 3 -4.14 17.84 -26.16
N ILE A 4 -3.14 18.63 -25.78
CA ILE A 4 -3.14 20.07 -25.89
C ILE A 4 -2.55 20.39 -27.25
N GLU A 5 -3.31 21.08 -28.09
CA GLU A 5 -2.89 21.52 -29.41
C GLU A 5 -2.65 23.03 -29.37
N THR A 6 -1.63 23.46 -30.11
CA THR A 6 -1.30 24.87 -30.30
C THR A 6 -1.62 25.32 -31.72
N ARG A 7 -2.07 26.56 -31.85
CA ARG A 7 -2.39 27.20 -33.11
C ARG A 7 -1.12 27.69 -33.79
N ILE A 8 -0.93 27.33 -35.05
CA ILE A 8 0.23 27.74 -35.85
C ILE A 8 -0.26 28.28 -37.20
N LYS A 9 0.29 29.42 -37.62
CA LYS A 9 0.13 29.95 -38.98
C LYS A 9 1.26 29.44 -39.86
N THR A 10 0.92 28.80 -40.97
CA THR A 10 1.89 28.35 -41.97
C THR A 10 2.41 29.52 -42.80
N ARG A 11 3.51 29.30 -43.54
CA ARG A 11 4.02 30.27 -44.54
C ARG A 11 2.99 30.63 -45.61
N SER A 12 2.02 29.74 -45.87
CA SER A 12 0.89 29.96 -46.79
C SER A 12 -0.32 30.65 -46.13
N ASN A 13 -0.14 31.23 -44.93
CA ASN A 13 -1.17 31.90 -44.13
C ASN A 13 -2.37 31.01 -43.76
N LYS A 14 -2.19 29.68 -43.75
CA LYS A 14 -3.19 28.72 -43.27
C LYS A 14 -3.00 28.50 -41.78
N THR A 15 -4.10 28.38 -41.04
CA THR A 15 -4.06 28.04 -39.61
C THR A 15 -4.16 26.53 -39.46
N ILE A 16 -3.22 25.94 -38.73
CA ILE A 16 -3.22 24.52 -38.37
C ILE A 16 -3.09 24.36 -36.86
N TRP A 17 -3.57 23.22 -36.36
CA TRP A 17 -3.44 22.83 -34.95
C TRP A 17 -2.41 21.72 -34.86
N MET A 18 -1.39 21.92 -34.03
CA MET A 18 -0.32 20.94 -33.82
C MET A 18 -0.31 20.44 -32.39
N PRO A 19 -0.08 19.13 -32.15
CA PRO A 19 0.10 18.61 -30.80
C PRO A 19 1.25 19.32 -30.09
N TYR A 20 0.98 19.87 -28.91
CA TYR A 20 1.94 20.57 -28.06
C TYR A 20 2.31 19.74 -26.82
N LYS A 21 1.31 19.25 -26.10
CA LYS A 21 1.49 18.41 -24.90
C LYS A 21 0.42 17.34 -24.80
N GLN A 22 0.73 16.27 -24.08
CA GLN A 22 -0.20 15.17 -23.86
C GLN A 22 -0.37 14.90 -22.37
N TYR A 23 -1.60 14.64 -21.95
CA TYR A 23 -1.94 14.33 -20.57
C TYR A 23 -2.84 13.09 -20.52
N ARG A 24 -2.50 12.17 -19.63
CA ARG A 24 -3.31 10.96 -19.41
C ARG A 24 -4.56 11.22 -18.56
N THR A 25 -4.53 12.24 -17.69
CA THR A 25 -5.55 12.48 -16.66
C THR A 25 -6.18 13.87 -16.79
N THR A 26 -7.43 14.00 -16.34
CA THR A 26 -8.17 15.28 -16.23
C THR A 26 -7.45 16.27 -15.34
N ASN A 27 -6.99 15.86 -14.15
CA ASN A 27 -6.24 16.73 -13.23
C ASN A 27 -4.98 17.33 -13.87
N GLY A 28 -4.31 16.58 -14.75
CA GLY A 28 -3.15 17.08 -15.49
C GLY A 28 -3.51 18.23 -16.43
N ILE A 29 -4.67 18.12 -17.10
CA ILE A 29 -5.21 19.15 -17.98
C ILE A 29 -5.71 20.36 -17.19
N GLU A 30 -6.48 20.15 -16.14
CA GLU A 30 -7.01 21.26 -15.32
C GLU A 30 -5.87 22.11 -14.75
N ASN A 31 -4.81 21.48 -14.26
CA ASN A 31 -3.62 22.18 -13.78
C ASN A 31 -2.89 22.93 -14.90
N PHE A 32 -2.86 22.38 -16.11
CA PHE A 32 -2.24 23.06 -17.25
C PHE A 32 -3.07 24.26 -17.71
N GLN A 33 -4.39 24.08 -17.83
CA GLN A 33 -5.34 25.14 -18.20
C GLN A 33 -5.28 26.30 -17.23
N LYS A 34 -5.31 26.04 -15.92
CA LYS A 34 -5.17 27.08 -14.89
C LYS A 34 -3.89 27.92 -15.04
N ARG A 35 -2.77 27.30 -15.41
CA ARG A 35 -1.49 28.01 -15.59
C ARG A 35 -1.39 28.78 -16.91
N HIS A 36 -2.17 28.40 -17.92
CA HIS A 36 -2.09 28.96 -19.28
C HIS A 36 -3.43 29.51 -19.75
N GLN A 37 -4.29 29.94 -18.82
CA GLN A 37 -5.65 30.39 -19.10
C GLN A 37 -5.67 31.45 -20.21
N TYR A 38 -4.72 32.41 -20.15
CA TYR A 38 -4.53 33.46 -21.15
C TYR A 38 -4.33 32.94 -22.59
N LEU A 39 -3.69 31.78 -22.79
CA LEU A 39 -3.52 31.18 -24.12
C LEU A 39 -4.77 30.45 -24.60
N PHE A 40 -5.57 29.90 -23.68
CA PHE A 40 -6.86 29.32 -24.02
C PHE A 40 -7.87 30.42 -24.38
N ASP A 41 -7.91 31.51 -23.61
CA ASP A 41 -8.79 32.66 -23.85
C ASP A 41 -8.45 33.36 -25.17
N ALA A 42 -7.16 33.45 -25.52
CA ALA A 42 -6.70 33.99 -26.82
C ALA A 42 -6.95 33.03 -28.01
N GLY A 43 -7.45 31.82 -27.76
CA GLY A 43 -7.66 30.79 -28.78
C GLY A 43 -6.36 30.27 -29.41
N GLU A 44 -5.24 30.37 -28.69
CA GLU A 44 -3.93 29.83 -29.11
C GLU A 44 -3.77 28.36 -28.72
N LEU A 45 -4.45 27.92 -27.66
CA LEU A 45 -4.46 26.53 -27.21
C LEU A 45 -5.87 25.95 -27.22
N ARG A 46 -5.97 24.65 -27.51
CA ARG A 46 -7.19 23.87 -27.31
C ARG A 46 -6.88 22.49 -26.76
N VAL A 47 -7.86 21.88 -26.12
CA VAL A 47 -7.78 20.50 -25.64
C VAL A 47 -8.62 19.60 -26.54
N THR A 48 -8.04 18.51 -27.00
CA THR A 48 -8.71 17.44 -27.74
C THR A 48 -8.47 16.09 -27.06
N GLY A 49 -9.28 15.09 -27.42
CA GLY A 49 -9.16 13.72 -26.91
C GLY A 49 -9.93 13.45 -25.61
N ASN A 50 -9.76 12.23 -25.10
CA ASN A 50 -10.50 11.70 -23.95
C ASN A 50 -9.53 11.15 -22.89
N ALA A 51 -9.97 11.18 -21.63
CA ALA A 51 -9.24 10.56 -20.53
C ALA A 51 -8.92 9.11 -20.87
N GLU A 52 -7.65 8.73 -20.70
CA GLU A 52 -7.28 7.33 -20.83
C GLU A 52 -7.66 6.59 -19.55
N PRO A 53 -8.35 5.44 -19.64
CA PRO A 53 -8.58 4.63 -18.45
C PRO A 53 -7.22 4.26 -17.87
N ARG A 54 -7.02 4.64 -16.60
CA ARG A 54 -5.76 4.40 -15.89
C ARG A 54 -5.56 2.89 -15.78
N GLN A 55 -4.68 2.32 -16.60
CA GLN A 55 -4.19 0.96 -16.37
C GLN A 55 -3.43 0.95 -15.04
N SER A 56 -4.03 0.36 -14.00
CA SER A 56 -3.30 0.12 -12.77
C SER A 56 -2.26 -0.97 -13.04
N HIS A 57 -0.99 -0.60 -13.17
CA HIS A 57 0.13 -1.56 -13.22
C HIS A 57 0.29 -2.37 -11.91
N THR A 58 -0.58 -2.18 -10.93
CA THR A 58 -0.59 -2.95 -9.69
C THR A 58 -1.69 -3.99 -9.78
N LYS A 59 -1.35 -5.29 -9.61
CA LYS A 59 -2.34 -6.32 -9.26
C LYS A 59 -3.22 -5.73 -8.16
N SER A 60 -4.53 -5.71 -8.37
CA SER A 60 -5.46 -5.14 -7.40
C SER A 60 -5.27 -5.83 -6.06
N SER A 61 -4.96 -5.05 -5.02
CA SER A 61 -4.87 -5.55 -3.65
C SER A 61 -6.24 -5.75 -3.00
N LYS A 62 -7.31 -5.34 -3.70
CA LYS A 62 -8.68 -5.47 -3.23
C LYS A 62 -9.04 -6.95 -3.05
N GLY A 63 -9.47 -7.32 -1.85
CA GLY A 63 -9.84 -8.69 -1.49
C GLY A 63 -8.71 -9.55 -0.94
N LEU A 64 -7.47 -9.05 -0.90
CA LEU A 64 -6.33 -9.79 -0.35
C LEU A 64 -6.31 -9.85 1.18
N LEU A 65 -6.73 -8.76 1.81
CA LEU A 65 -6.96 -8.67 3.25
C LEU A 65 -8.45 -8.41 3.54
N ARG A 66 -8.87 -8.83 4.72
CA ARG A 66 -10.17 -8.58 5.35
C ARG A 66 -9.95 -8.04 6.75
N VAL A 67 -10.95 -7.36 7.28
CA VAL A 67 -10.97 -6.99 8.70
C VAL A 67 -11.00 -8.29 9.52
N GLY A 68 -10.19 -8.35 10.57
CA GLY A 68 -9.97 -9.55 11.40
C GLY A 68 -8.82 -10.44 10.93
N ASP A 69 -8.24 -10.22 9.74
CA ASP A 69 -7.03 -10.96 9.35
C ASP A 69 -5.87 -10.64 10.29
N ILE A 70 -5.09 -11.66 10.67
CA ILE A 70 -3.89 -11.52 11.49
C ILE A 70 -2.64 -11.52 10.60
N LEU A 71 -1.71 -10.63 10.94
CA LEU A 71 -0.41 -10.48 10.30
C LEU A 71 0.70 -10.78 11.30
N HIS A 72 1.71 -11.52 10.86
CA HIS A 72 2.89 -11.88 11.65
C HIS A 72 4.14 -11.20 11.11
N GLU A 73 4.90 -10.58 12.00
CA GLU A 73 6.20 -10.00 11.77
C GLU A 73 7.23 -10.72 12.65
N SER A 74 8.32 -11.18 12.05
CA SER A 74 9.50 -11.69 12.75
C SER A 74 10.68 -10.81 12.38
N TYR A 75 11.42 -10.34 13.38
CA TYR A 75 12.61 -9.52 13.18
C TYR A 75 13.62 -9.70 14.31
N GLY A 76 14.84 -9.23 14.09
CA GLY A 76 15.97 -9.42 14.99
C GLY A 76 17.17 -9.96 14.21
N TYR A 77 18.36 -9.52 14.58
CA TYR A 77 19.60 -9.94 13.92
C TYR A 77 20.15 -11.18 14.64
N ASP A 78 20.62 -11.01 15.89
CA ASP A 78 21.03 -12.10 16.78
C ASP A 78 19.86 -12.60 17.67
N MET A 79 18.79 -11.80 17.76
CA MET A 79 17.52 -12.12 18.42
C MET A 79 16.45 -12.61 17.44
N THR A 80 15.41 -13.25 17.96
CA THR A 80 14.17 -13.52 17.23
C THR A 80 12.99 -12.94 17.99
N ILE A 81 12.42 -11.84 17.49
CA ILE A 81 11.27 -11.16 18.09
C ILE A 81 10.06 -11.31 17.18
N ASN A 82 8.97 -11.79 17.74
CA ASN A 82 7.70 -11.91 17.03
C ASN A 82 6.74 -10.80 17.46
N LYS A 83 6.08 -10.20 16.47
CA LYS A 83 4.96 -9.27 16.64
C LYS A 83 3.78 -9.71 15.79
N PHE A 84 2.59 -9.51 16.33
CA PHE A 84 1.33 -9.84 15.67
C PHE A 84 0.45 -8.61 15.58
N TYR A 85 -0.33 -8.54 14.50
CA TYR A 85 -1.21 -7.41 14.22
C TYR A 85 -2.54 -7.91 13.67
N GLU A 86 -3.63 -7.26 14.03
CA GLU A 86 -4.94 -7.49 13.44
C GLU A 86 -5.31 -6.35 12.48
N VAL A 87 -5.88 -6.70 11.32
CA VAL A 87 -6.46 -5.71 10.41
C VAL A 87 -7.79 -5.21 10.95
N ILE A 88 -7.84 -3.96 11.41
CA ILE A 88 -9.08 -3.37 11.97
C ILE A 88 -9.87 -2.53 10.97
N ALA A 89 -9.23 -2.07 9.88
CA ALA A 89 -9.90 -1.32 8.84
C ALA A 89 -9.20 -1.43 7.48
N LEU A 90 -9.97 -1.24 6.41
CA LEU A 90 -9.49 -1.16 5.04
C LEU A 90 -9.93 0.16 4.41
N SER A 91 -9.08 0.77 3.57
CA SER A 91 -9.53 1.91 2.77
C SER A 91 -10.59 1.49 1.75
N PRO A 92 -11.51 2.39 1.35
CA PRO A 92 -12.54 2.07 0.33
C PRO A 92 -11.95 1.53 -0.98
N SER A 93 -10.72 1.94 -1.31
CA SER A 93 -10.00 1.49 -2.49
C SER A 93 -9.40 0.07 -2.37
N GLY A 94 -9.33 -0.49 -1.16
CA GLY A 94 -8.69 -1.78 -0.86
C GLY A 94 -7.16 -1.78 -0.99
N LYS A 95 -6.53 -0.59 -1.04
CA LYS A 95 -5.07 -0.43 -1.25
C LYS A 95 -4.27 -0.31 0.02
N THR A 96 -4.94 0.10 1.09
CA THR A 96 -4.33 0.35 2.38
C THR A 96 -5.21 -0.21 3.49
N CYS A 97 -4.60 -0.54 4.61
CA CYS A 97 -5.25 -0.99 5.82
C CYS A 97 -4.79 -0.16 7.03
N THR A 98 -5.58 -0.25 8.10
CA THR A 98 -5.14 0.08 9.46
C THR A 98 -4.95 -1.23 10.19
N ILE A 99 -3.80 -1.38 10.82
CA ILE A 99 -3.46 -2.56 11.61
C ILE A 99 -3.32 -2.17 13.07
N GLN A 100 -3.67 -3.08 13.96
CA GLN A 100 -3.66 -2.88 15.40
C GLN A 100 -2.74 -3.95 16.01
N PRO A 101 -1.70 -3.57 16.77
CA PRO A 101 -0.88 -4.57 17.46
C PRO A 101 -1.70 -5.37 18.46
N ILE A 102 -1.48 -6.69 18.47
CA ILE A 102 -2.10 -7.62 19.42
C ILE A 102 -1.03 -8.28 20.29
N HIS A 103 -1.42 -8.65 21.49
CA HIS A 103 -0.60 -9.43 22.40
C HIS A 103 -0.23 -10.78 21.80
N LYS A 104 0.84 -11.33 22.36
CA LYS A 104 1.29 -12.70 22.14
C LYS A 104 1.23 -13.45 23.45
N ILE A 105 0.94 -14.74 23.37
CA ILE A 105 0.88 -15.64 24.50
C ILE A 105 2.13 -16.52 24.46
N THR A 106 2.90 -16.52 25.54
CA THR A 106 3.99 -17.48 25.73
C THR A 106 3.40 -18.82 26.13
N ILE A 107 3.57 -19.83 25.28
CA ILE A 107 3.06 -21.18 25.54
C ILE A 107 4.12 -22.09 26.16
N LYS A 108 5.41 -21.74 26.02
CA LYS A 108 6.53 -22.50 26.56
C LYS A 108 7.79 -21.66 26.67
N GLY A 109 8.60 -21.93 27.69
CA GLY A 109 9.91 -21.31 27.87
C GLY A 109 9.85 -19.87 28.37
N ASP A 110 10.97 -19.16 28.24
CA ASP A 110 11.16 -17.77 28.65
C ASP A 110 12.00 -17.06 27.60
N ALA A 111 11.52 -15.93 27.08
CA ALA A 111 12.18 -15.18 26.02
C ALA A 111 13.55 -14.63 26.45
N TYR A 112 13.79 -14.49 27.76
CA TYR A 112 15.06 -14.04 28.35
C TYR A 112 15.95 -15.20 28.83
N SER A 113 15.57 -16.44 28.52
CA SER A 113 16.40 -17.63 28.75
C SER A 113 17.28 -17.90 27.52
N PRO A 114 18.49 -18.48 27.68
CA PRO A 114 19.32 -18.91 26.56
C PRO A 114 18.63 -19.93 25.63
N TYR A 115 17.57 -20.60 26.10
CA TYR A 115 16.79 -21.54 25.31
C TYR A 115 15.60 -20.87 24.58
N GLY A 116 15.31 -19.61 24.87
CA GLY A 116 14.18 -18.86 24.33
C GLY A 116 12.81 -19.38 24.78
N SER A 117 11.79 -18.95 24.05
CA SER A 117 10.39 -19.26 24.26
C SER A 117 9.69 -19.60 22.96
N GLU A 118 8.47 -20.12 23.09
CA GLU A 118 7.54 -20.33 22.00
C GLU A 118 6.29 -19.46 22.25
N VAL A 119 5.89 -18.69 21.24
CA VAL A 119 4.78 -17.73 21.32
C VAL A 119 3.75 -17.94 20.21
N VAL A 120 2.51 -17.56 20.49
CA VAL A 120 1.38 -17.53 19.54
C VAL A 120 0.62 -16.20 19.64
N PRO A 121 -0.11 -15.76 18.60
CA PRO A 121 -0.95 -14.56 18.71
C PRO A 121 -2.09 -14.74 19.72
N GLN A 122 -2.40 -13.72 20.50
CA GLN A 122 -3.63 -13.67 21.29
C GLN A 122 -4.79 -13.28 20.37
N THR A 123 -5.57 -14.27 19.92
CA THR A 123 -6.66 -14.07 18.97
C THR A 123 -8.00 -13.75 19.63
N GLU A 124 -8.13 -13.96 20.95
CA GLU A 124 -9.36 -13.78 21.72
C GLU A 124 -9.15 -12.82 22.90
N GLY A 125 -10.26 -12.28 23.43
CA GLY A 125 -10.26 -11.32 24.53
C GLY A 125 -10.31 -9.86 24.06
N GLU A 126 -11.04 -9.02 24.80
CA GLU A 126 -11.12 -7.58 24.52
C GLU A 126 -9.80 -6.85 24.82
N ASP A 127 -8.99 -7.42 25.71
CA ASP A 127 -7.68 -6.93 26.12
C ASP A 127 -6.56 -7.35 25.16
N ARG A 128 -6.86 -8.07 24.07
CA ARG A 128 -5.83 -8.55 23.13
C ARG A 128 -5.06 -7.42 22.44
N PHE A 129 -5.57 -6.20 22.40
CA PHE A 129 -4.93 -5.06 21.74
C PHE A 129 -3.95 -4.36 22.69
N CYS A 130 -2.68 -4.25 22.30
CA CYS A 130 -1.61 -3.82 23.22
C CYS A 130 -1.04 -2.41 22.99
N ASP A 131 -1.26 -1.79 21.82
CA ASP A 131 -0.64 -0.51 21.44
C ASP A 131 -1.61 0.38 20.63
N GLU A 132 -1.14 1.46 20.01
CA GLU A 132 -1.97 2.29 19.12
C GLU A 132 -2.11 1.71 17.69
N PRO A 133 -3.24 1.96 17.01
CA PRO A 133 -3.41 1.53 15.62
C PRO A 133 -2.49 2.24 14.63
N ILE A 134 -1.88 1.47 13.75
CA ILE A 134 -1.01 1.97 12.68
C ILE A 134 -1.81 2.11 11.38
N LYS A 135 -2.09 3.37 11.01
CA LYS A 135 -2.97 3.72 9.89
C LYS A 135 -2.23 3.74 8.54
N GLY A 136 -2.98 3.49 7.46
CA GLY A 136 -2.54 3.77 6.09
C GLY A 136 -1.45 2.85 5.55
N LYS A 137 -1.23 1.68 6.15
CA LYS A 137 -0.25 0.70 5.66
C LYS A 137 -0.67 0.18 4.29
N ARG A 138 0.26 0.14 3.34
CA ARG A 138 -0.01 -0.33 1.98
C ARG A 138 -0.02 -1.85 1.93
N ILE A 139 -1.06 -2.40 1.30
CA ILE A 139 -1.20 -3.84 1.07
C ILE A 139 -0.35 -4.21 -0.15
N GLN A 140 0.52 -5.20 0.00
CA GLN A 140 1.45 -5.64 -1.03
C GLN A 140 1.38 -7.17 -1.21
N ILE A 141 1.83 -7.65 -2.36
CA ILE A 141 1.99 -9.08 -2.67
C ILE A 141 3.47 -9.31 -2.95
N GLY A 142 4.07 -10.29 -2.28
CA GLY A 142 5.47 -10.68 -2.52
C GLY A 142 5.70 -11.11 -3.96
N ALA A 143 6.86 -10.77 -4.52
CA ALA A 143 7.20 -11.07 -5.91
C ALA A 143 7.53 -12.56 -6.20
N TYR A 144 7.83 -13.35 -5.16
CA TYR A 144 8.32 -14.73 -5.28
C TYR A 144 7.24 -15.80 -5.03
N ALA A 145 7.58 -17.05 -5.34
CA ALA A 145 6.76 -18.24 -5.63
C ALA A 145 5.58 -18.60 -4.69
N LYS A 146 5.37 -17.88 -3.59
CA LYS A 146 4.20 -18.02 -2.71
C LYS A 146 3.44 -16.71 -2.46
N SER A 147 3.57 -15.70 -3.33
CA SER A 147 2.76 -14.46 -3.40
C SER A 147 2.07 -14.06 -2.08
N ARG A 148 2.84 -13.97 -0.98
CA ARG A 148 2.26 -13.76 0.34
C ARG A 148 1.81 -12.31 0.42
N VAL A 149 0.60 -12.11 0.93
CA VAL A 149 0.08 -10.77 1.22
C VAL A 149 0.82 -10.24 2.42
N TYR A 150 1.33 -9.03 2.34
CA TYR A 150 2.07 -8.41 3.44
C TYR A 150 1.85 -6.90 3.49
N VAL A 151 2.20 -6.34 4.63
CA VAL A 151 2.28 -4.89 4.85
C VAL A 151 3.67 -4.56 5.39
N ARG A 152 4.22 -3.44 4.94
CA ARG A 152 5.51 -2.97 5.44
C ARG A 152 5.32 -2.22 6.75
N ILE A 153 5.94 -2.72 7.82
CA ILE A 153 5.87 -2.09 9.15
C ILE A 153 6.90 -0.96 9.23
N SER A 154 8.15 -1.25 8.84
CA SER A 154 9.27 -0.30 8.80
C SER A 154 10.12 -0.46 7.52
N SER A 155 11.20 0.31 7.39
CA SER A 155 12.17 0.12 6.31
C SER A 155 12.81 -1.28 6.31
N TYR A 156 12.85 -1.96 7.45
CA TYR A 156 13.56 -3.23 7.62
C TYR A 156 12.65 -4.42 7.90
N SER A 157 11.33 -4.19 8.06
CA SER A 157 10.43 -5.23 8.54
C SER A 157 9.06 -5.19 7.86
N SER A 158 8.49 -6.38 7.69
CA SER A 158 7.21 -6.62 7.02
C SER A 158 6.40 -7.65 7.79
N ALA A 159 5.10 -7.40 7.93
CA ALA A 159 4.16 -8.33 8.52
C ALA A 159 3.37 -9.05 7.41
N TYR A 160 3.36 -10.38 7.46
CA TYR A 160 2.74 -11.25 6.46
C TYR A 160 1.40 -11.79 6.96
N LYS A 161 0.42 -11.89 6.06
CA LYS A 161 -0.86 -12.52 6.38
C LYS A 161 -0.65 -13.97 6.83
N MET A 162 -1.22 -14.31 7.98
CA MET A 162 -1.31 -15.67 8.51
C MET A 162 -2.57 -16.37 7.98
N GLU A 163 -2.49 -17.69 7.86
CA GLU A 163 -3.68 -18.54 7.73
C GLU A 163 -4.18 -18.91 9.13
N GLU A 164 -5.48 -19.25 9.28
CA GLU A 164 -6.05 -19.58 10.60
C GLU A 164 -5.32 -20.74 11.29
N LYS A 165 -4.87 -21.73 10.52
CA LYS A 165 -4.07 -22.85 11.02
C LYS A 165 -2.73 -22.42 11.63
N ASP A 166 -2.22 -21.26 11.23
CA ASP A 166 -0.94 -20.72 11.70
C ASP A 166 -1.11 -20.04 13.08
N PHE A 167 -2.34 -19.79 13.54
CA PHE A 167 -2.60 -19.14 14.84
C PHE A 167 -2.21 -20.02 16.02
N GLU A 168 -2.28 -21.33 15.86
CA GLU A 168 -1.88 -22.32 16.86
C GLU A 168 -0.42 -22.77 16.67
N GLN A 169 0.24 -22.34 15.59
CA GLN A 169 1.63 -22.71 15.32
C GLN A 169 2.56 -21.97 16.28
N PRO A 170 3.41 -22.70 17.06
CA PRO A 170 4.43 -22.07 17.89
C PRO A 170 5.47 -21.32 17.06
N TYR A 171 5.76 -20.06 17.44
CA TYR A 171 6.86 -19.28 16.90
C TYR A 171 7.98 -19.15 17.92
N TYR A 172 9.20 -19.52 17.53
CA TYR A 172 10.37 -19.36 18.39
C TYR A 172 10.67 -17.89 18.63
N GLU A 173 10.95 -17.54 19.88
CA GLU A 173 11.26 -16.18 20.32
C GLU A 173 12.44 -16.17 21.30
N ASN A 174 13.41 -15.31 21.04
CA ASN A 174 14.60 -15.14 21.86
C ASN A 174 15.03 -13.67 21.86
N HIS A 175 15.20 -13.09 23.05
CA HIS A 175 15.57 -11.69 23.26
C HIS A 175 17.03 -11.53 23.75
N MET A 176 17.79 -12.62 23.80
CA MET A 176 19.21 -12.60 24.10
C MET A 176 19.98 -12.21 22.83
N ASP A 177 20.81 -11.18 22.94
CA ASP A 177 21.78 -10.71 21.94
C ASP A 177 23.15 -11.38 22.16
#